data_AF-A0A948JI39-F1
#
_entry.id   AF-A0A948JI39-F1
#
_cell.length_a   1.000
_cell.length_b   1.000
_cell.length_c   1.000
_cell.angle_alpha   90.00
_cell.angle_beta   90.00
_cell.angle_gamma   90.00
#
_symmetry.space_group_name_H-M   'P 1'
#
loop_
_entity.id
_entity.type
_entity.pdbx_description
1 polymer ?
#
loop_
_entity_poly.entity_id
_entity_poly.type
_entity_poly.pdbx_seq_one_letter_code
_entity_poly.pdbx_strand_id
1 'polypeptide(L)'
;MRKTIPFVYAKIHTLWKREEKKTAGGKSIFPIVPGEYSKEEFKSISNWTVSEKIHGTNIRVVYNPYYENISFLGKTDKAELYSGLLKRLESIFNIELFRTTFPNTKSVQLFGEGYGSKIQKGGGRYLDIQDFALFDVCVDGWWLNRSSVEDIGNKMNITTAPVFCDLKTVDDVVSALEEDCIFNSAIAVDRSLVVEGFVARSEPLMLFRNGDPIMFKLKVKDYQDLKKYKAQ
;
A
#
# COMPACT_ATOMS: atom_id res chain seq x y z
N MET A 1 0.00 0.01 21.93
CA MET A 1 -0.34 1.44 22.10
C MET A 1 -1.30 1.83 20.98
N ARG A 2 -2.42 2.48 21.26
CA ARG A 2 -3.37 2.92 20.20
C ARG A 2 -2.76 4.10 19.44
N LYS A 3 -2.99 4.17 18.13
CA LYS A 3 -2.52 5.30 17.31
C LYS A 3 -3.35 6.54 17.61
N THR A 4 -2.69 7.68 17.78
CA THR A 4 -3.37 8.99 17.82
C THR A 4 -3.54 9.48 16.38
N ILE A 5 -4.78 9.73 15.97
CA ILE A 5 -5.11 10.26 14.64
C ILE A 5 -5.09 11.79 14.67
N PRO A 6 -4.52 12.47 13.65
CA PRO A 6 -3.88 11.90 12.46
C PRO A 6 -2.43 11.45 12.71
N PHE A 7 -1.99 10.44 11.95
CA PHE A 7 -0.59 10.03 11.91
C PHE A 7 -0.10 9.72 10.49
N VAL A 8 1.22 9.63 10.31
CA VAL A 8 1.84 9.25 9.04
C VAL A 8 1.85 7.74 8.91
N TYR A 9 1.49 7.23 7.72
CA TYR A 9 1.51 5.80 7.45
C TYR A 9 2.93 5.22 7.56
N ALA A 10 3.04 4.06 8.18
CA ALA A 10 4.33 3.42 8.41
C ALA A 10 5.04 3.10 7.09
N LYS A 11 6.37 3.28 7.06
CA LYS A 11 7.17 2.84 5.91
C LYS A 11 7.14 1.31 5.84
N ILE A 12 6.53 0.76 4.79
CA ILE A 12 6.54 -0.68 4.53
C ILE A 12 7.98 -1.13 4.23
N HIS A 13 8.46 -2.13 4.99
CA HIS A 13 9.75 -2.75 4.80
C HIS A 13 9.74 -3.69 3.58
N THR A 14 10.85 -3.74 2.84
CA THR A 14 11.06 -4.80 1.83
C THR A 14 11.18 -6.14 2.56
N LEU A 15 10.69 -7.26 2.02
CA LEU A 15 10.84 -8.58 2.67
C LEU A 15 12.31 -8.86 3.03
N TRP A 16 13.20 -8.67 2.06
CA TRP A 16 14.62 -8.94 2.16
C TRP A 16 15.45 -7.72 2.54
N LYS A 17 16.57 -7.96 3.21
CA LYS A 17 17.67 -6.99 3.36
C LYS A 17 18.23 -6.62 1.98
N ARG A 18 18.97 -5.53 1.96
CA ARG A 18 19.72 -5.06 0.78
C ARG A 18 21.16 -4.87 1.17
N GLU A 19 22.05 -5.19 0.25
CA GLU A 19 23.49 -5.03 0.43
C GLU A 19 24.05 -4.17 -0.69
N GLU A 20 24.96 -3.26 -0.37
CA GLU A 20 25.65 -2.48 -1.39
C GLU A 20 26.59 -3.39 -2.20
N LYS A 21 26.45 -3.36 -3.52
CA LYS A 21 27.37 -4.00 -4.45
C LYS A 21 27.85 -2.97 -5.47
N LYS A 22 29.04 -3.20 -6.03
CA LYS A 22 29.58 -2.41 -7.15
C LYS A 22 29.38 -3.19 -8.44
N THR A 23 28.83 -2.55 -9.46
CA THR A 23 28.85 -3.08 -10.84
C THR A 23 30.27 -3.05 -11.40
N ALA A 24 30.52 -3.76 -12.52
CA ALA A 24 31.81 -3.69 -13.23
C ALA A 24 32.26 -2.25 -13.57
N GLY A 25 31.32 -1.34 -13.81
CA GLY A 25 31.59 0.09 -14.04
C GLY A 25 31.71 0.97 -12.78
N GLY A 26 31.87 0.38 -11.58
CA GLY A 26 32.07 1.12 -10.32
C GLY A 26 30.82 1.78 -9.70
N LYS A 27 29.66 1.70 -10.37
CA LYS A 27 28.38 2.20 -9.83
C LYS A 27 27.89 1.35 -8.66
N SER A 28 27.49 1.99 -7.57
CA SER A 28 26.81 1.32 -6.44
C SER A 28 25.38 0.93 -6.81
N ILE A 29 25.01 -0.29 -6.46
CA ILE A 29 23.66 -0.83 -6.51
C ILE A 29 23.32 -1.48 -5.17
N PHE A 30 22.03 -1.64 -4.87
CA PHE A 30 21.55 -2.20 -3.61
C PHE A 30 20.56 -3.35 -3.88
N PRO A 31 21.03 -4.46 -4.47
CA PRO A 31 20.19 -5.64 -4.69
C PRO A 31 19.62 -6.16 -3.38
N ILE A 32 18.46 -6.80 -3.47
CA ILE A 32 17.90 -7.60 -2.39
C ILE A 32 18.79 -8.83 -2.15
N VAL A 33 18.79 -9.33 -0.91
CA VAL A 33 19.45 -10.57 -0.50
C VAL A 33 18.38 -11.58 -0.08
N PRO A 34 17.82 -12.38 -1.02
CA PRO A 34 16.81 -13.38 -0.71
C PRO A 34 17.28 -14.34 0.39
N GLY A 35 16.38 -14.68 1.32
CA GLY A 35 16.68 -15.48 2.52
C GLY A 35 17.13 -14.65 3.73
N GLU A 36 17.62 -13.42 3.54
CA GLU A 36 17.92 -12.51 4.63
C GLU A 36 16.76 -11.57 4.91
N TYR A 37 15.87 -11.96 5.83
CA TYR A 37 14.73 -11.13 6.21
C TYR A 37 15.15 -9.76 6.77
N SER A 38 14.44 -8.70 6.37
CA SER A 38 14.71 -7.33 6.86
C SER A 38 14.14 -7.07 8.26
N LYS A 39 13.25 -7.94 8.73
CA LYS A 39 12.64 -7.97 10.06
C LYS A 39 12.52 -9.42 10.54
N GLU A 40 12.74 -9.65 11.82
CA GLU A 40 12.67 -11.00 12.41
C GLU A 40 11.25 -11.54 12.40
N GLU A 41 10.25 -10.68 12.58
CA GLU A 41 8.83 -11.05 12.59
C GLU A 41 8.39 -11.68 11.26
N PHE A 42 9.01 -11.28 10.14
CA PHE A 42 8.67 -11.82 8.81
C PHE A 42 9.01 -13.30 8.66
N LYS A 43 9.98 -13.80 9.44
CA LYS A 43 10.38 -15.21 9.46
C LYS A 43 9.37 -16.08 10.21
N SER A 44 8.68 -15.52 11.19
CA SER A 44 7.85 -16.28 12.14
C SER A 44 6.38 -16.36 11.75
N ILE A 45 5.91 -15.47 10.89
CA ILE A 45 4.51 -15.40 10.46
C ILE A 45 4.32 -16.31 9.25
N SER A 46 3.42 -17.28 9.36
CA SER A 46 3.16 -18.29 8.33
C SER A 46 2.17 -17.83 7.26
N ASN A 47 1.23 -16.95 7.61
CA ASN A 47 0.09 -16.62 6.76
C ASN A 47 0.08 -15.14 6.41
N TRP A 48 -0.06 -14.87 5.12
CA TRP A 48 -0.08 -13.53 4.57
C TRP A 48 -1.25 -13.34 3.60
N THR A 49 -1.93 -12.20 3.71
CA THR A 49 -2.84 -11.68 2.69
C THR A 49 -2.06 -10.77 1.76
N VAL A 50 -2.15 -11.04 0.46
CA VAL A 50 -1.33 -10.41 -0.57
C VAL A 50 -2.22 -9.51 -1.43
N SER A 51 -1.93 -8.20 -1.40
CA SER A 51 -2.60 -7.22 -2.24
C SER A 51 -1.67 -6.62 -3.29
N GLU A 52 -2.25 -6.09 -4.36
CA GLU A 52 -1.54 -5.30 -5.34
C GLU A 52 -0.83 -4.11 -4.67
N LYS A 53 0.45 -3.94 -4.97
CA LYS A 53 1.14 -2.69 -4.68
C LYS A 53 0.90 -1.71 -5.84
N ILE A 54 -0.08 -0.84 -5.68
CA ILE A 54 -0.39 0.21 -6.64
C ILE A 54 0.75 1.23 -6.71
N HIS A 55 1.07 1.70 -7.92
CA HIS A 55 2.11 2.71 -8.14
C HIS A 55 1.53 4.12 -8.27
N GLY A 56 1.58 4.90 -7.18
CA GLY A 56 1.10 6.26 -7.16
C GLY A 56 1.75 7.11 -6.07
N THR A 57 0.93 7.76 -5.25
CA THR A 57 1.34 8.53 -4.08
C THR A 57 0.47 8.19 -2.87
N ASN A 58 1.06 8.15 -1.68
CA ASN A 58 0.31 7.87 -0.47
C ASN A 58 -0.61 9.04 -0.11
N ILE A 59 -1.87 8.71 0.17
CA ILE A 59 -2.92 9.65 0.58
C ILE A 59 -3.50 9.19 1.92
N ARG A 60 -3.77 10.17 2.77
CA ARG A 60 -4.44 10.03 4.05
C ARG A 60 -5.69 10.90 4.03
N VAL A 61 -6.84 10.28 4.27
CA VAL A 61 -8.12 10.99 4.45
C VAL A 61 -8.47 10.92 5.92
N VAL A 62 -8.52 12.06 6.59
CA VAL A 62 -8.76 12.15 8.03
C VAL A 62 -10.13 12.76 8.23
N TYR A 63 -10.98 12.10 8.99
CA TYR A 63 -12.27 12.62 9.42
C TYR A 63 -12.29 12.79 10.93
N ASN A 64 -12.67 13.99 11.38
CA ASN A 64 -12.90 14.30 12.77
C ASN A 64 -14.41 14.56 13.00
N PRO A 65 -15.13 13.60 13.62
CA PRO A 65 -16.54 13.73 13.94
C PRO A 65 -16.88 14.91 14.86
N TYR A 66 -15.96 15.34 15.73
CA TYR A 66 -16.21 16.45 16.67
C TYR A 66 -16.22 17.81 15.97
N TYR A 67 -15.32 18.02 15.00
CA TYR A 67 -15.25 19.27 14.23
C TYR A 67 -16.02 19.20 12.90
N GLU A 68 -16.61 18.05 12.58
CA GLU A 68 -17.26 17.76 11.29
C GLU A 68 -16.41 18.19 10.09
N ASN A 69 -15.12 17.84 10.08
CA ASN A 69 -14.21 18.19 9.00
C ASN A 69 -13.48 16.98 8.42
N ILE A 70 -13.14 17.09 7.13
CA ILE A 70 -12.31 16.14 6.41
C ILE A 70 -11.01 16.85 6.02
N SER A 71 -9.88 16.18 6.20
CA SER A 71 -8.56 16.66 5.76
C SER A 71 -7.92 15.64 4.83
N PHE A 72 -7.35 16.13 3.73
CA PHE A 72 -6.60 15.33 2.76
C PHE A 72 -5.11 15.62 2.91
N LEU A 73 -4.31 14.61 3.23
CA LEU A 73 -2.88 14.74 3.48
C LEU A 73 -2.10 13.77 2.60
N GLY A 74 -0.90 14.18 2.16
CA GLY A 74 0.01 13.27 1.44
C GLY A 74 0.81 12.37 2.38
N LYS A 75 1.88 11.75 1.86
CA LYS A 75 2.80 10.87 2.61
C LYS A 75 3.36 11.49 3.89
N THR A 76 3.61 12.79 3.89
CA THR A 76 4.05 13.57 5.05
C THR A 76 3.09 14.73 5.26
N ASP A 77 3.05 15.34 6.44
CA ASP A 77 2.12 16.45 6.72
C ASP A 77 2.42 17.70 5.88
N LYS A 78 3.67 17.82 5.39
CA LYS A 78 4.10 18.90 4.49
C LYS A 78 3.96 18.56 2.99
N ALA A 79 3.49 17.37 2.63
CA ALA A 79 3.41 16.96 1.24
C ALA A 79 2.22 17.63 0.56
N GLU A 80 2.49 18.38 -0.50
CA GLU A 80 1.46 18.96 -1.35
C GLU A 80 0.79 17.88 -2.21
N LEU A 81 -0.53 17.99 -2.36
CA LEU A 81 -1.30 17.10 -3.22
C LEU A 81 -1.39 17.67 -4.63
N TYR A 82 -1.40 16.77 -5.62
CA TYR A 82 -1.73 17.14 -6.99
C TYR A 82 -3.13 17.73 -7.04
N SER A 83 -3.30 18.87 -7.73
CA SER A 83 -4.58 19.59 -7.75
C SER A 83 -5.74 18.78 -8.33
N GLY A 84 -5.48 17.92 -9.32
CA GLY A 84 -6.48 17.00 -9.88
C GLY A 84 -6.94 15.96 -8.85
N LEU A 85 -5.99 15.41 -8.08
CA LEU A 85 -6.24 14.40 -7.07
C LEU A 85 -7.00 15.00 -5.89
N LEU A 86 -6.63 16.22 -5.46
CA LEU A 86 -7.36 16.92 -4.40
C LEU A 86 -8.84 17.12 -4.79
N LYS A 87 -9.11 17.64 -5.99
CA LYS A 87 -10.48 17.80 -6.51
C LYS A 87 -11.24 16.47 -6.56
N ARG A 88 -10.56 15.39 -6.95
CA ARG A 88 -11.16 14.06 -6.97
C ARG A 88 -11.51 13.60 -5.56
N LEU A 89 -10.61 13.74 -4.59
CA LEU A 89 -10.85 13.39 -3.19
C LEU A 89 -12.03 14.19 -2.62
N GLU A 90 -12.10 15.50 -2.87
CA GLU A 90 -13.22 16.37 -2.48
C GLU A 90 -14.55 15.94 -3.12
N SER A 91 -14.53 15.40 -4.34
CA SER A 91 -15.73 14.87 -5.00
C SER A 91 -16.23 13.54 -4.43
N ILE A 92 -15.33 12.72 -3.90
CA ILE A 92 -15.63 11.39 -3.33
C ILE A 92 -16.10 11.54 -1.89
N PHE A 93 -15.32 12.29 -1.10
CA PHE A 93 -15.42 12.28 0.35
C PHE A 93 -16.17 13.51 0.86
N ASN A 94 -17.32 13.27 1.48
CA ASN A 94 -18.13 14.30 2.13
C ASN A 94 -18.52 13.88 3.55
N ILE A 95 -18.94 14.85 4.36
CA ILE A 95 -19.24 14.65 5.79
C ILE A 95 -20.35 13.62 6.01
N GLU A 96 -21.41 13.66 5.20
CA GLU A 96 -22.54 12.75 5.35
C GLU A 96 -22.13 11.30 5.10
N LEU A 97 -21.28 11.07 4.09
CA LEU A 97 -20.74 9.75 3.80
C LEU A 97 -19.92 9.19 4.97
N PHE A 98 -19.11 10.04 5.62
CA PHE A 98 -18.35 9.63 6.81
C PHE A 98 -19.25 9.39 8.01
N ARG A 99 -20.24 10.25 8.27
CA ARG A 99 -21.19 10.13 9.38
C ARG A 99 -21.99 8.82 9.30
N THR A 100 -22.45 8.47 8.10
CA THR A 100 -23.20 7.24 7.84
C THR A 100 -22.33 5.99 7.91
N THR A 101 -21.09 6.06 7.42
CA THR A 101 -20.17 4.91 7.41
C THR A 101 -19.56 4.62 8.78
N PHE A 102 -19.29 5.66 9.58
CA PHE A 102 -18.57 5.59 10.86
C PHE A 102 -19.38 6.17 12.03
N PRO A 103 -20.57 5.62 12.33
CA PRO A 103 -21.37 6.11 13.44
C PRO A 103 -20.65 5.89 14.77
N ASN A 104 -20.76 6.86 15.68
CA ASN A 104 -20.22 6.81 17.05
C ASN A 104 -18.69 6.66 17.15
N THR A 105 -17.94 7.09 16.13
CA THR A 105 -16.47 7.14 16.17
C THR A 105 -15.98 8.49 16.68
N LYS A 106 -14.74 8.55 17.18
CA LYS A 106 -14.08 9.79 17.63
C LYS A 106 -13.05 10.30 16.62
N SER A 107 -12.49 9.40 15.82
CA SER A 107 -11.48 9.72 14.82
C SER A 107 -11.39 8.61 13.78
N VAL A 108 -11.35 9.00 12.51
CA VAL A 108 -11.20 8.06 11.39
C VAL A 108 -10.05 8.51 10.51
N GLN A 109 -9.23 7.56 10.09
CA GLN A 109 -8.18 7.80 9.12
C GLN A 109 -8.16 6.68 8.08
N LEU A 110 -8.44 7.03 6.83
CA LEU A 110 -8.29 6.16 5.68
C LEU A 110 -6.90 6.35 5.09
N PHE A 111 -6.27 5.25 4.68
CA PHE A 111 -5.03 5.24 3.94
C PHE A 111 -5.25 4.60 2.58
N GLY A 112 -4.84 5.30 1.53
CA GLY A 112 -4.96 4.80 0.17
C GLY A 112 -3.87 5.33 -0.73
N GLU A 113 -3.84 4.81 -1.94
CA GLU A 113 -2.96 5.27 -3.00
C GLU A 113 -3.74 6.23 -3.90
N GLY A 114 -3.26 7.46 -4.04
CA GLY A 114 -3.63 8.32 -5.15
C GLY A 114 -2.90 7.86 -6.40
N TYR A 115 -3.61 7.46 -7.44
CA TYR A 115 -3.05 6.83 -8.63
C TYR A 115 -3.70 7.35 -9.92
N GLY A 116 -3.11 7.02 -11.06
CA GLY A 116 -3.56 7.49 -12.37
C GLY A 116 -2.63 8.53 -13.01
N SER A 117 -3.13 9.19 -14.06
CA SER A 117 -2.29 10.04 -14.91
C SER A 117 -1.67 11.21 -14.14
N LYS A 118 -0.45 11.60 -14.54
CA LYS A 118 0.31 12.74 -13.98
C LYS A 118 0.73 12.62 -12.51
N ILE A 119 0.53 11.48 -11.84
CA ILE A 119 1.01 11.24 -10.47
C ILE A 119 2.41 10.62 -10.47
N GLN A 120 2.57 9.47 -11.13
CA GLN A 120 3.88 8.80 -11.31
C GLN A 120 4.14 8.48 -12.77
N LYS A 121 5.41 8.19 -13.12
CA LYS A 121 5.77 7.70 -14.45
C LYS A 121 5.02 6.40 -14.74
N GLY A 122 4.28 6.38 -15.85
CA GLY A 122 3.41 5.24 -16.21
C GLY A 122 2.04 5.24 -15.53
N GLY A 123 1.71 6.24 -14.69
CA GLY A 123 0.42 6.34 -14.01
C GLY A 123 -0.79 6.37 -14.94
N GLY A 124 -0.64 6.93 -16.16
CA GLY A 124 -1.70 6.92 -17.18
C GLY A 124 -2.09 5.51 -17.66
N ARG A 125 -1.25 4.50 -17.45
CA ARG A 125 -1.60 3.10 -17.73
C ARG A 125 -2.60 2.53 -16.73
N TYR A 126 -2.65 3.10 -15.51
CA TYR A 126 -3.67 2.72 -14.54
C TYR A 126 -5.02 3.36 -14.88
N LEU A 127 -5.04 4.68 -15.05
CA LEU A 127 -6.23 5.49 -15.36
C LEU A 127 -5.81 6.79 -16.06
N ASP A 128 -6.62 7.25 -17.00
CA ASP A 128 -6.43 8.54 -17.68
C ASP A 128 -6.69 9.74 -16.76
N ILE A 129 -7.47 9.54 -15.70
CA ILE A 129 -7.71 10.50 -14.63
C ILE A 129 -6.93 10.14 -13.37
N GLN A 130 -7.01 10.98 -12.34
CA GLN A 130 -6.49 10.69 -11.00
C GLN A 130 -7.62 10.12 -10.14
N ASP A 131 -7.32 9.08 -9.37
CA ASP A 131 -8.27 8.46 -8.45
C ASP A 131 -7.61 7.96 -7.16
N PHE A 132 -8.43 7.43 -6.24
CA PHE A 132 -8.01 6.93 -4.93
C PHE A 132 -8.37 5.45 -4.77
N ALA A 133 -7.41 4.66 -4.29
CA ALA A 133 -7.61 3.25 -3.93
C ALA A 133 -7.28 3.02 -2.45
N LEU A 134 -8.28 2.64 -1.66
CA LEU A 134 -8.17 2.38 -0.22
C LEU A 134 -7.37 1.10 0.06
N PHE A 135 -6.41 1.14 0.99
CA PHE A 135 -5.68 -0.06 1.39
C PHE A 135 -5.64 -0.33 2.90
N ASP A 136 -5.86 0.66 3.76
CA ASP A 136 -5.96 0.47 5.21
C ASP A 136 -6.89 1.51 5.84
N VAL A 137 -7.47 1.15 6.98
CA VAL A 137 -8.32 2.04 7.78
C VAL A 137 -7.94 1.95 9.26
N CYS A 138 -7.86 3.10 9.92
CA CYS A 138 -7.72 3.21 11.36
C CYS A 138 -8.92 3.99 11.94
N VAL A 139 -9.61 3.40 12.92
CA VAL A 139 -10.75 4.00 13.63
C VAL A 139 -10.45 4.01 15.12
N ASP A 140 -10.51 5.18 15.76
CA ASP A 140 -10.24 5.36 17.20
C ASP A 140 -8.92 4.72 17.67
N GLY A 141 -7.92 4.76 16.77
CA GLY A 141 -6.59 4.19 16.99
C GLY A 141 -6.47 2.68 16.79
N TRP A 142 -7.51 2.02 16.27
CA TRP A 142 -7.54 0.60 15.90
C TRP A 142 -7.43 0.40 14.40
N TRP A 143 -6.49 -0.44 13.97
CA TRP A 143 -6.44 -0.91 12.59
C TRP A 143 -7.57 -1.90 12.33
N LEU A 144 -8.26 -1.73 11.20
CA LEU A 144 -9.31 -2.65 10.78
C LEU A 144 -8.72 -3.83 10.01
N ASN A 145 -9.39 -4.99 10.10
CA ASN A 145 -9.07 -6.15 9.28
C ASN A 145 -9.45 -5.92 7.81
N ARG A 146 -8.99 -6.81 6.94
CA ARG A 146 -9.17 -6.64 5.50
C ARG A 146 -10.63 -6.60 5.07
N SER A 147 -11.47 -7.48 5.60
CA SER A 147 -12.90 -7.52 5.29
C SER A 147 -13.61 -6.22 5.64
N SER A 148 -13.26 -5.58 6.76
CA SER A 148 -13.83 -4.29 7.15
C SER A 148 -13.35 -3.15 6.24
N VAL A 149 -12.09 -3.19 5.79
CA VAL A 149 -11.58 -2.23 4.80
C VAL A 149 -12.35 -2.34 3.48
N GLU A 150 -12.64 -3.55 3.02
CA GLU A 150 -13.42 -3.80 1.81
C GLU A 150 -14.88 -3.38 1.94
N ASP A 151 -15.52 -3.70 3.07
CA ASP A 151 -16.87 -3.25 3.38
C ASP A 151 -16.98 -1.71 3.38
N ILE A 152 -16.00 -1.01 3.98
CA ILE A 152 -15.93 0.45 3.94
C ILE A 152 -15.75 0.95 2.51
N GLY A 153 -14.87 0.32 1.72
CA GLY A 153 -14.68 0.65 0.31
C GLY A 153 -15.98 0.56 -0.47
N ASN A 154 -16.75 -0.51 -0.27
CA ASN A 154 -18.05 -0.72 -0.90
C ASN A 154 -19.08 0.33 -0.45
N LYS A 155 -19.20 0.59 0.86
CA LYS A 155 -20.11 1.61 1.41
C LYS A 155 -19.82 3.01 0.89
N MET A 156 -18.54 3.32 0.70
CA MET A 156 -18.08 4.61 0.16
C MET A 156 -18.03 4.65 -1.37
N ASN A 157 -18.33 3.54 -2.04
CA ASN A 157 -18.20 3.38 -3.48
C ASN A 157 -16.81 3.82 -4.01
N ILE A 158 -15.76 3.36 -3.32
CA ILE A 158 -14.35 3.60 -3.68
C ILE A 158 -13.63 2.29 -3.94
N THR A 159 -12.68 2.32 -4.87
CA THR A 159 -11.81 1.17 -5.13
C THR A 159 -11.00 0.82 -3.88
N THR A 160 -10.87 -0.46 -3.57
CA THR A 160 -9.88 -0.96 -2.62
C THR A 160 -8.71 -1.59 -3.36
N ALA A 161 -7.51 -1.55 -2.78
CA ALA A 161 -6.34 -2.23 -3.34
C ALA A 161 -6.66 -3.73 -3.49
N PRO A 162 -6.63 -4.29 -4.71
CA PRO A 162 -7.07 -5.67 -4.95
C PRO A 162 -6.27 -6.68 -4.13
N VAL A 163 -6.96 -7.65 -3.54
CA VAL A 163 -6.34 -8.84 -2.96
C VAL A 163 -6.21 -9.88 -4.06
N PHE A 164 -5.00 -10.43 -4.22
CA PHE A 164 -4.75 -11.52 -5.17
C PHE A 164 -4.94 -12.89 -4.52
N CYS A 165 -4.56 -13.02 -3.25
CA CYS A 165 -4.73 -14.25 -2.50
C CYS A 165 -4.60 -14.03 -0.99
N ASP A 166 -5.18 -14.96 -0.25
CA ASP A 166 -5.07 -15.07 1.20
C ASP A 166 -4.30 -16.33 1.60
N LEU A 167 -3.83 -16.35 2.86
CA LEU A 167 -3.22 -17.51 3.51
C LEU A 167 -2.02 -18.09 2.75
N LYS A 168 -1.15 -17.21 2.25
CA LYS A 168 0.10 -17.60 1.60
C LYS A 168 1.26 -17.65 2.57
N THR A 169 2.17 -18.60 2.37
CA THR A 169 3.49 -18.59 3.00
C THR A 169 4.38 -17.55 2.33
N VAL A 170 5.47 -17.14 2.98
CA VAL A 170 6.45 -16.24 2.35
C VAL A 170 6.96 -16.80 1.02
N ASP A 171 7.21 -18.12 0.96
CA ASP A 171 7.72 -18.78 -0.24
C ASP A 171 6.70 -18.70 -1.38
N ASP A 172 5.41 -18.92 -1.11
CA ASP A 172 4.35 -18.74 -2.12
C ASP A 172 4.33 -17.31 -2.68
N VAL A 173 4.47 -16.30 -1.81
CA VAL A 173 4.46 -14.89 -2.25
C VAL A 173 5.70 -14.56 -3.09
N VAL A 174 6.85 -15.16 -2.77
CA VAL A 174 8.10 -14.97 -3.51
C VAL A 174 8.03 -15.65 -4.86
N SER A 175 7.60 -16.93 -4.91
CA SER A 175 7.42 -17.67 -6.16
C SER A 175 6.51 -16.95 -7.15
N ALA A 176 5.41 -16.36 -6.65
CA ALA A 176 4.50 -15.57 -7.48
C ALA A 176 5.14 -14.32 -8.14
N LEU A 177 6.31 -13.86 -7.67
CA LEU A 177 7.07 -12.75 -8.24
C LEU A 177 8.32 -13.18 -9.01
N GLU A 178 8.85 -14.37 -8.72
CA GLU A 178 10.07 -14.89 -9.36
C GLU A 178 9.76 -15.68 -10.65
N GLU A 179 8.63 -16.38 -10.68
CA GLU A 179 8.13 -17.13 -11.85
C GLU A 179 7.69 -16.18 -12.97
N ASP A 180 7.80 -16.62 -14.23
CA ASP A 180 7.39 -15.86 -15.43
C ASP A 180 5.85 -15.62 -15.50
N CYS A 181 5.11 -15.91 -14.44
CA CYS A 181 3.73 -15.51 -14.20
C CYS A 181 3.67 -14.02 -13.86
N ILE A 182 3.85 -13.18 -14.87
CA ILE A 182 3.72 -11.73 -14.74
C ILE A 182 2.26 -11.40 -14.37
N PHE A 183 2.03 -11.04 -13.10
CA PHE A 183 0.74 -10.50 -12.68
C PHE A 183 0.53 -9.13 -13.30
N ASN A 184 -0.51 -9.01 -14.12
CA ASN A 184 -0.98 -7.71 -14.57
C ASN A 184 -1.81 -7.06 -13.46
N SER A 185 -1.78 -5.73 -13.39
CA SER A 185 -2.57 -4.94 -12.46
C SER A 185 -4.05 -5.24 -12.66
N ALA A 186 -4.76 -5.50 -11.57
CA ALA A 186 -6.19 -5.78 -11.59
C ALA A 186 -7.01 -4.49 -11.81
N ILE A 187 -6.46 -3.34 -11.43
CA ILE A 187 -7.15 -2.04 -11.50
C ILE A 187 -6.76 -1.20 -12.71
N ALA A 188 -5.70 -1.57 -13.44
CA ALA A 188 -5.25 -0.79 -14.58
C ALA A 188 -6.18 -0.91 -15.79
N VAL A 189 -6.42 0.21 -16.47
CA VAL A 189 -7.09 0.23 -17.78
C VAL A 189 -6.27 -0.47 -18.85
N ASP A 190 -4.94 -0.32 -18.80
CA ASP A 190 -4.03 -1.09 -19.65
C ASP A 190 -3.81 -2.48 -19.05
N ARG A 191 -4.46 -3.48 -19.66
CA ARG A 191 -4.41 -4.87 -19.21
C ARG A 191 -3.05 -5.56 -19.40
N SER A 192 -2.09 -4.90 -20.07
CA SER A 192 -0.70 -5.35 -20.17
C SER A 192 0.22 -4.71 -19.11
N LEU A 193 -0.32 -3.88 -18.21
CA LEU A 193 0.45 -3.26 -17.15
C LEU A 193 0.79 -4.30 -16.08
N VAL A 194 2.06 -4.66 -15.99
CA VAL A 194 2.61 -5.45 -14.88
C VAL A 194 2.47 -4.69 -13.56
N VAL A 195 2.07 -5.38 -12.49
CA VAL A 195 2.02 -4.82 -11.13
C VAL A 195 3.38 -4.23 -10.71
N GLU A 196 3.40 -3.20 -9.87
CA GLU A 196 4.68 -2.74 -9.26
C GLU A 196 5.29 -3.84 -8.39
N GLY A 197 4.42 -4.63 -7.75
CA GLY A 197 4.70 -5.76 -6.90
C GLY A 197 3.56 -5.98 -5.93
N PHE A 198 3.88 -6.49 -4.74
CA PHE A 198 2.90 -6.86 -3.73
C PHE A 198 3.15 -6.17 -2.39
N VAL A 199 2.07 -6.00 -1.63
CA VAL A 199 2.10 -5.76 -0.19
C VAL A 199 1.48 -6.97 0.48
N ALA A 200 2.27 -7.64 1.33
CA ALA A 200 1.82 -8.78 2.11
C ALA A 200 1.64 -8.34 3.56
N ARG A 201 0.46 -8.63 4.13
CA ARG A 201 0.10 -8.31 5.51
C ARG A 201 -0.18 -9.60 6.27
N SER A 202 0.25 -9.67 7.52
CA SER A 202 0.02 -10.84 8.38
C SER A 202 -1.48 -11.15 8.49
N GLU A 203 -1.85 -12.43 8.47
CA GLU A 203 -3.21 -12.89 8.70
C GLU A 203 -3.25 -13.93 9.85
N PRO A 204 -3.92 -13.67 10.99
CA PRO A 204 -4.67 -12.44 11.31
C PRO A 204 -3.76 -11.22 11.41
N LEU A 205 -4.35 -10.01 11.39
CA LEU A 205 -3.61 -8.76 11.52
C LEU A 205 -2.81 -8.70 12.84
N MET A 206 -1.48 -8.73 12.72
CA MET A 206 -0.52 -8.56 13.80
C MET A 206 0.12 -7.17 13.72
N LEU A 207 0.55 -6.66 14.88
CA LEU A 207 1.20 -5.35 14.99
C LEU A 207 2.61 -5.49 15.56
N PHE A 208 3.53 -4.65 15.07
CA PHE A 208 4.80 -4.42 15.73
C PHE A 208 4.58 -3.76 17.10
N ARG A 209 5.62 -3.76 17.96
CA ARG A 209 5.57 -3.15 19.30
C ARG A 209 5.18 -1.66 19.28
N ASN A 210 5.46 -0.96 18.19
CA ASN A 210 5.12 0.46 17.98
C ASN A 210 3.67 0.67 17.46
N GLY A 211 2.88 -0.40 17.31
CA GLY A 211 1.50 -0.38 16.85
C GLY A 211 1.32 -0.28 15.33
N ASP A 212 2.37 -0.43 14.53
CA ASP A 212 2.26 -0.50 13.08
C ASP A 212 1.87 -1.92 12.62
N PRO A 213 1.08 -2.09 11.55
CA PRO A 213 0.81 -3.39 10.96
C PRO A 213 2.10 -4.12 10.57
N ILE A 214 2.17 -5.42 10.84
CA ILE A 214 3.25 -6.26 10.34
C ILE A 214 2.97 -6.59 8.88
N MET A 215 3.74 -5.95 8.01
CA MET A 215 3.62 -6.06 6.57
C MET A 215 4.97 -5.91 5.90
N PHE A 216 5.14 -6.59 4.76
CA PHE A 216 6.28 -6.39 3.87
C PHE A 216 5.81 -6.07 2.46
N LYS A 217 6.73 -5.53 1.67
CA LYS A 217 6.56 -5.37 0.23
C LYS A 217 7.60 -6.16 -0.53
N LEU A 218 7.20 -6.58 -1.72
CA LEU A 218 8.08 -7.06 -2.76
C LEU A 218 7.82 -6.26 -4.03
N LYS A 219 8.84 -6.04 -4.85
CA LYS A 219 8.71 -5.32 -6.12
C LYS A 219 9.29 -6.14 -7.24
N VAL A 220 8.58 -6.19 -8.37
CA VAL A 220 9.06 -6.88 -9.60
C VAL A 220 10.43 -6.36 -9.99
N LYS A 221 10.63 -5.04 -9.93
CA LYS A 221 11.90 -4.39 -10.24
C LYS A 221 13.08 -4.89 -9.40
N ASP A 222 12.86 -5.21 -8.12
CA ASP A 222 13.95 -5.67 -7.24
C ASP A 222 14.52 -7.02 -7.70
N TYR A 223 13.65 -7.94 -8.16
CA TYR A 223 14.07 -9.22 -8.72
C TYR A 223 14.66 -9.09 -10.13
N GLN A 224 14.13 -8.18 -10.96
CA GLN A 224 14.72 -7.88 -12.27
C GLN A 224 16.15 -7.32 -12.13
N ASP A 225 16.36 -6.40 -11.19
CA ASP A 225 17.67 -5.80 -10.93
C ASP A 225 18.64 -6.86 -10.37
N LEU A 226 18.16 -7.79 -9.53
CA LEU A 226 18.95 -8.94 -9.05
C LEU A 226 19.36 -9.89 -10.20
N LYS A 227 18.42 -10.28 -11.08
CA LYS A 227 18.69 -11.14 -12.24
C LYS A 227 19.74 -10.50 -13.16
N LYS A 228 19.62 -9.20 -13.44
CA LYS A 228 20.60 -8.45 -14.26
C LYS A 228 21.99 -8.39 -13.63
N TYR A 229 22.07 -8.26 -12.31
CA TYR A 229 23.35 -8.25 -11.61
C TYR A 229 24.03 -9.62 -11.63
N LYS A 230 23.28 -10.71 -11.42
CA LYS A 230 23.83 -12.09 -11.46
C LYS A 230 24.29 -12.53 -12.85
N ALA A 231 23.83 -11.86 -13.91
CA ALA A 231 24.18 -12.15 -15.30
C ALA A 231 25.41 -11.36 -15.82
N GLN A 232 25.96 -10.45 -15.01
CA GLN A 232 27.19 -9.71 -15.30
C GLN A 232 28.40 -10.48 -14.76
#